data_AF-A0A2U0SJF5-F1
#
_entry.id   AF-A0A2U0SJF5-F1
#
_cell.length_a   1.000
_cell.length_b   1.000
_cell.length_c   1.000
_cell.angle_alpha   90.00
_cell.angle_beta   90.00
_cell.angle_gamma   90.00
#
_symmetry.space_group_name_H-M   'P 1'
#
loop_
_entity.id
_entity.type
_entity.pdbx_description
1 polymer ?
#
loop_
_entity_poly.entity_id
_entity_poly.type
_entity_poly.pdbx_seq_one_letter_code
_entity_poly.pdbx_strand_id
1 'polypeptide(L)'
;MASALGDRVAGKPQDCISPGMTDGPQIIDTRTLVYRQGGRLYRNDLVAECPSLAPLTTVIVEMRGNQLCRNDQFRVLTPGNSIPSQFCRLGKFIPYTRSTGG
;
A
#
# COMPACT_ATOMS: atom_id res chain seq x y z
N MET A 1 14.01 2.25 8.12
CA MET A 1 12.70 1.59 8.28
C MET A 1 11.99 1.91 9.61
N ALA A 2 12.70 2.30 10.69
CA ALA A 2 12.08 2.63 11.99
C ALA A 2 11.17 3.88 11.99
N SER A 3 11.41 4.86 11.10
CA SER A 3 10.76 6.18 11.20
C SER A 3 9.32 6.26 10.67
N ALA A 4 8.88 5.30 9.85
CA ALA A 4 7.53 5.35 9.26
C ALA A 4 6.44 4.83 10.24
N LEU A 5 6.80 3.91 11.13
CA LEU A 5 5.84 3.21 11.98
C LEU A 5 5.70 3.83 13.38
N GLY A 6 6.76 4.39 13.98
CA GLY A 6 6.69 5.02 15.32
C GLY A 6 6.16 4.07 16.41
N ASP A 7 5.42 4.58 17.40
CA ASP A 7 4.82 3.80 18.51
C ASP A 7 3.58 2.97 18.11
N ARG A 8 3.46 2.63 16.82
CA ARG A 8 2.32 1.89 16.31
C ARG A 8 2.53 0.40 16.41
N VAL A 9 1.52 -0.30 16.90
CA VAL A 9 1.53 -1.76 17.08
C VAL A 9 0.87 -2.40 15.86
N ALA A 10 1.49 -3.48 15.37
CA ALA A 10 0.92 -4.29 14.30
C ALA A 10 -0.30 -5.08 14.80
N GLY A 11 -1.42 -4.94 14.11
CA GLY A 11 -2.63 -5.72 14.35
C GLY A 11 -2.71 -6.98 13.48
N LYS A 12 -3.87 -7.64 13.51
CA LYS A 12 -4.13 -8.84 12.69
C LYS A 12 -4.16 -8.47 11.20
N PRO A 13 -3.50 -9.23 10.30
CA PRO A 13 -3.58 -9.03 8.87
C PRO A 13 -5.03 -9.09 8.37
N GLN A 14 -5.38 -8.19 7.46
CA GLN A 14 -6.68 -8.06 6.83
C GLN A 14 -6.56 -8.33 5.33
N ASP A 15 -7.59 -8.94 4.78
CA ASP A 15 -7.64 -9.25 3.35
C ASP A 15 -8.10 -8.06 2.52
N CYS A 16 -8.91 -7.16 3.07
CA CYS A 16 -9.40 -5.96 2.39
C CYS A 16 -9.45 -4.77 3.34
N ILE A 17 -9.22 -3.57 2.80
CA ILE A 17 -9.39 -2.28 3.49
C ILE A 17 -10.32 -1.38 2.69
N SER A 18 -10.98 -0.43 3.36
CA SER A 18 -11.70 0.63 2.66
C SER A 18 -10.67 1.59 2.01
N PRO A 19 -10.84 1.97 0.73
CA PRO A 19 -9.91 2.83 0.03
C PRO A 19 -10.07 4.25 0.57
N GLY A 20 -9.25 4.61 1.55
CA GLY A 20 -9.29 5.90 2.24
C GLY A 20 -8.36 6.95 1.65
N MET A 21 -8.12 6.95 0.33
CA MET A 21 -6.99 7.68 -0.25
C MET A 21 -7.38 8.76 -1.24
N THR A 22 -7.10 10.01 -0.89
CA THR A 22 -7.01 11.13 -1.85
C THR A 22 -5.62 11.19 -2.50
N ASP A 23 -4.57 10.69 -1.81
CA ASP A 23 -3.16 10.89 -2.19
C ASP A 23 -2.40 9.60 -2.58
N GLY A 24 -3.06 8.44 -2.61
CA GLY A 24 -2.43 7.15 -2.91
C GLY A 24 -1.49 6.62 -1.81
N PRO A 25 -0.86 5.44 -2.01
CA PRO A 25 0.05 4.84 -1.03
C PRO A 25 1.44 5.47 -1.04
N GLN A 26 2.09 5.45 0.12
CA GLN A 26 3.53 5.68 0.21
C GLN A 26 4.27 4.40 -0.19
N ILE A 27 5.23 4.54 -1.10
CA ILE A 27 6.10 3.45 -1.55
C ILE A 27 7.32 3.39 -0.62
N ILE A 28 7.56 2.23 -0.01
CA ILE A 28 8.70 2.02 0.89
C ILE A 28 9.85 1.34 0.15
N ASP A 29 9.54 0.30 -0.63
CA ASP A 29 10.47 -0.48 -1.44
C ASP A 29 9.70 -1.22 -2.55
N THR A 30 10.36 -2.14 -3.28
CA THR A 30 9.79 -2.92 -4.39
C THR A 30 8.74 -3.95 -3.96
N ARG A 31 8.50 -4.11 -2.66
CA ARG A 31 7.57 -5.11 -2.09
C ARG A 31 6.62 -4.55 -1.04
N THR A 32 6.75 -3.29 -0.65
CA THR A 32 6.06 -2.73 0.51
C THR A 32 5.39 -1.40 0.17
N LEU A 33 4.08 -1.34 0.34
CA LEU A 33 3.26 -0.13 0.25
C LEU A 33 2.71 0.22 1.63
N VAL A 34 2.58 1.51 1.94
CA VAL A 34 1.93 1.98 3.16
C VAL A 34 0.74 2.84 2.80
N TYR A 35 -0.42 2.42 3.28
CA TYR A 35 -1.69 3.11 3.12
C TYR A 35 -2.02 3.90 4.37
N ARG A 36 -2.43 5.16 4.23
CA ARG A 36 -2.91 5.98 5.34
C ARG A 36 -4.43 6.11 5.27
N GLN A 37 -5.10 5.93 6.39
CA GLN A 37 -6.54 6.17 6.54
C GLN A 37 -6.78 6.84 7.89
N GLY A 38 -6.98 8.15 7.87
CA GLY A 38 -7.05 8.95 9.10
C GLY A 38 -5.82 8.73 9.99
N GLY A 39 -6.04 8.27 11.23
CA GLY A 39 -4.98 7.96 12.20
C GLY A 39 -4.34 6.57 12.07
N ARG A 40 -4.84 5.70 11.18
CA ARG A 40 -4.33 4.34 10.97
C ARG A 40 -3.42 4.26 9.76
N LEU A 41 -2.37 3.46 9.86
CA LEU A 41 -1.55 3.05 8.72
C LEU A 41 -1.83 1.59 8.40
N TYR A 42 -1.77 1.18 7.15
CA TYR A 42 -1.82 -0.21 6.74
C TYR A 42 -0.60 -0.50 5.87
N ARG A 43 0.25 -1.43 6.32
CA ARG A 43 1.34 -1.94 5.49
C ARG A 43 0.80 -3.04 4.58
N ASN A 44 0.94 -2.89 3.28
CA ASN A 44 0.67 -3.95 2.32
C ASN A 44 1.99 -4.57 1.89
N ASP A 45 2.17 -5.84 2.24
CA ASP A 45 3.31 -6.64 1.80
C ASP A 45 2.88 -7.37 0.52
N LEU A 46 3.44 -7.00 -0.64
CA LEU A 46 3.03 -7.52 -1.95
C LEU A 46 3.22 -9.05 -2.04
N VAL A 47 2.35 -9.69 -2.82
CA VAL A 47 2.40 -11.16 -3.04
C VAL A 47 3.74 -11.58 -3.63
N ALA A 48 4.25 -10.79 -4.57
CA ALA A 48 5.56 -10.93 -5.18
C ALA A 48 6.22 -9.56 -5.29
N GLU A 49 7.53 -9.55 -5.49
CA GLU A 49 8.26 -8.31 -5.77
C GLU A 49 7.72 -7.64 -7.06
N CYS A 50 7.63 -6.31 -7.03
CA CYS A 50 7.19 -5.47 -8.14
C CYS A 50 8.37 -4.60 -8.59
N PRO A 51 9.15 -5.01 -9.61
CA PRO A 51 10.39 -4.31 -9.99
C PRO A 51 10.18 -2.87 -10.47
N SER A 52 8.99 -2.54 -10.97
CA SER A 52 8.65 -1.19 -11.42
C SER A 52 8.24 -0.25 -10.29
N LEU A 53 8.12 -0.75 -9.06
CA LEU A 53 7.70 0.04 -7.91
C LEU A 53 8.87 0.82 -7.34
N ALA A 54 8.82 2.15 -7.45
CA ALA A 54 9.88 3.05 -7.00
C ALA A 54 9.30 4.34 -6.42
N PRO A 55 10.06 5.08 -5.57
CA PRO A 55 9.64 6.40 -5.11
C PRO A 55 9.26 7.34 -6.27
N LEU A 56 8.32 8.26 -6.03
CA LEU A 56 7.80 9.24 -7.00
C LEU A 56 7.00 8.67 -8.18
N THR A 57 6.74 7.37 -8.21
CA THR A 57 5.87 6.75 -9.22
C THR A 57 4.40 6.75 -8.78
N THR A 58 3.49 6.73 -9.75
CA THR A 58 2.05 6.70 -9.47
C THR A 58 1.54 5.26 -9.48
N VAL A 59 0.92 4.83 -8.39
CA VAL A 59 0.27 3.52 -8.28
C VAL A 59 -1.15 3.61 -8.84
N ILE A 60 -1.44 2.82 -9.87
CA ILE A 60 -2.76 2.74 -10.52
C ILE A 60 -3.37 1.39 -10.16
N VAL A 61 -4.34 1.39 -9.26
CA VAL A 61 -5.02 0.17 -8.81
C VAL A 61 -6.27 -0.08 -9.66
N GLU A 62 -6.42 -1.32 -10.15
CA GLU A 62 -7.66 -1.81 -10.75
C GLU A 62 -8.61 -2.33 -9.66
N MET A 63 -9.31 -1.43 -8.99
CA MET A 63 -10.30 -1.80 -7.96
C MET A 63 -11.53 -2.43 -8.62
N ARG A 64 -11.85 -3.68 -8.26
CA ARG A 64 -13.05 -4.40 -8.74
C ARG A 64 -14.29 -4.21 -7.86
N GLY A 65 -14.23 -3.28 -6.90
CA GLY A 65 -15.31 -2.94 -5.97
C GLY A 65 -14.97 -1.72 -5.12
N ASN A 66 -15.64 -1.58 -3.97
CA ASN A 66 -15.47 -0.43 -3.06
C ASN A 66 -14.38 -0.65 -2.01
N GLN A 67 -13.56 -1.68 -2.17
CA GLN A 67 -12.50 -2.07 -1.24
C GLN A 67 -11.22 -2.32 -2.01
N LEU A 68 -10.11 -2.11 -1.31
CA LEU A 68 -8.79 -2.51 -1.76
C LEU A 68 -8.46 -3.84 -1.09
N CYS A 69 -8.33 -4.89 -1.90
CA CYS A 69 -8.18 -6.26 -1.43
C CYS A 69 -6.84 -6.87 -1.83
N ARG A 70 -6.43 -7.91 -1.10
CA ARG A 70 -5.36 -8.80 -1.53
C ARG A 70 -5.67 -9.36 -2.92
N ASN A 71 -4.62 -9.57 -3.71
CA ASN A 71 -4.66 -9.97 -5.11
C ASN A 71 -5.24 -8.95 -6.09
N ASP A 72 -5.70 -7.77 -5.62
CA ASP A 72 -6.03 -6.69 -6.55
C ASP A 72 -4.80 -6.32 -7.36
N GLN A 73 -5.03 -6.14 -8.65
CA GLN A 73 -3.98 -5.82 -9.61
C GLN A 73 -3.74 -4.31 -9.60
N PHE A 74 -2.47 -3.95 -9.72
CA PHE A 74 -2.09 -2.56 -9.93
C PHE A 74 -0.94 -2.49 -10.93
N ARG A 75 -0.77 -1.32 -11.51
CA ARG A 75 0.38 -0.96 -12.34
C ARG A 75 1.02 0.31 -11.79
N VAL A 76 2.23 0.56 -12.24
CA VAL A 76 2.99 1.75 -11.85
C VAL A 76 3.19 2.61 -13.08
N LEU A 77 2.94 3.91 -12.96
CA LEU A 77 3.27 4.89 -13.98
C LEU A 77 4.46 5.73 -13.51
N THR A 78 5.57 5.60 -14.21
CA THR A 78 6.78 6.38 -13.96
C THR A 78 6.64 7.79 -14.54
N PRO A 79 7.06 8.85 -13.83
CA PRO A 79 7.06 10.20 -14.39
C PRO A 79 7.82 10.26 -15.72
N GLY A 80 7.22 10.92 -16.73
CA GLY A 80 7.78 11.02 -18.08
C GLY A 80 7.41 9.87 -19.02
N ASN A 81 6.85 8.77 -18.52
CA ASN A 81 6.32 7.68 -19.35
C ASN A 81 4.81 7.81 -19.53
N SER A 82 4.31 7.39 -20.70
CA SER A 82 2.85 7.30 -20.96
C SER A 82 2.30 5.89 -20.82
N ILE A 83 3.16 4.87 -20.86
CA ILE A 83 2.77 3.46 -20.77
C ILE A 83 3.07 2.96 -19.34
N PRO A 84 2.06 2.47 -18.59
CA PRO A 84 2.27 1.88 -17.28
C PRO A 84 3.07 0.57 -17.34
N SER A 85 3.60 0.16 -16.19
CA SER A 85 4.33 -1.10 -16.01
C SER A 85 3.47 -2.35 -16.25
N GLN A 86 4.13 -3.51 -16.16
CA GLN A 86 3.46 -4.79 -15.97
C GLN A 86 2.64 -4.81 -14.67
N PHE A 87 1.74 -5.79 -14.58
CA PHE A 87 0.88 -5.97 -13.42
C PHE A 87 1.63 -6.48 -12.20
N CYS A 88 1.35 -5.84 -11.07
CA CYS A 88 1.71 -6.28 -9.74
C CYS A 88 0.44 -6.61 -8.94
N ARG A 89 0.58 -7.33 -7.83
CA ARG A 89 -0.55 -7.77 -6.99
C ARG A 89 -0.35 -7.38 -5.54
N LEU A 90 -1.38 -6.77 -4.97
CA LEU A 90 -1.43 -6.46 -3.55
C LEU A 90 -1.46 -7.73 -2.72
N GLY A 91 -0.81 -7.72 -1.55
CA GLY A 91 -0.92 -8.80 -0.58
C GLY A 91 -1.84 -8.44 0.58
N LYS A 92 -1.52 -8.92 1.77
CA LYS A 92 -2.31 -8.66 2.98
C LYS A 92 -2.00 -7.29 3.56
N PHE A 93 -3.01 -6.69 4.20
CA PHE A 93 -2.89 -5.39 4.86
C PHE A 93 -2.69 -5.59 6.36
N ILE A 94 -1.55 -5.18 6.89
CA ILE A 94 -1.27 -5.21 8.32
C ILE A 94 -1.59 -3.82 8.89
N PRO A 95 -2.64 -3.66 9.71
CA PRO A 95 -2.95 -2.39 10.33
C PRO A 95 -1.90 -2.06 11.40
N TYR A 96 -1.48 -0.81 11.42
CA TYR A 96 -0.64 -0.19 12.43
C TYR A 96 -1.42 0.96 13.05
N THR A 97 -1.79 0.78 14.31
CA THR A 97 -2.47 1.80 15.11
C THR A 97 -1.54 2.28 16.20
N ARG A 98 -1.62 3.55 16.59
CA ARG A 98 -0.90 4.01 17.79
C ARG A 98 -1.30 3.10 18.94
N SER A 99 -0.32 2.62 19.71
CA SER A 99 -0.66 2.05 21.01
C SER A 99 -1.37 3.15 21.78
N THR A 100 -2.60 2.90 22.20
CA THR A 100 -3.26 3.79 23.16
C THR A 100 -2.52 3.59 24.47
N GLY A 101 -1.39 4.29 24.64
CA GLY A 101 -0.70 4.37 25.91
C GLY A 101 -1.45 5.37 26.78
N GLY A 102 -2.11 4.87 27.82
CA GLY A 102 -2.55 5.62 29.02
C GLY A 102 -3.74 6.53 28.84
#